data_AF-A0A9X2AE81-F1
#
_entry.id   AF-A0A9X2AE81-F1
#
_cell.length_a   1.000
_cell.length_b   1.000
_cell.length_c   1.000
_cell.angle_alpha   90.00
_cell.angle_beta   90.00
_cell.angle_gamma   90.00
#
_symmetry.space_group_name_H-M   'P 1'
#
loop_
_entity.id
_entity.type
_entity.pdbx_description
1 polymer ?
#
loop_
_entity_poly.entity_id
_entity_poly.type
_entity_poly.pdbx_seq_one_letter_code
_entity_poly.pdbx_strand_id
1 'polypeptide(L)'
;MTNSVVMSFANFLQKQSFSTTMWDKGYGPDEVNKVCGEMTRFMQAELGIPGEFIVLWAESDGIIFYGDSELAYAVNERAYLLPNPYIEGDSEGFVSALLKITSGLQAELYDVPIKHRVLFNAI
;
A
#
# COMPACT_ATOMS: atom_id res chain seq x y z
N MET A 1 -5.81 22.64 10.21
CA MET A 1 -5.90 22.53 8.74
C MET A 1 -5.63 21.09 8.41
N THR A 2 -6.62 20.35 7.91
CA THR A 2 -6.41 18.99 7.39
C THR A 2 -5.63 19.13 6.10
N ASN A 3 -4.36 18.70 6.07
CA ASN A 3 -3.63 18.63 4.81
C ASN A 3 -4.41 17.74 3.85
N SER A 4 -4.60 18.20 2.61
CA SER A 4 -5.20 17.36 1.55
C SER A 4 -4.41 16.05 1.44
N VAL A 5 -5.10 14.91 1.30
CA VAL A 5 -4.46 13.59 1.12
C VAL A 5 -3.42 13.63 -0.01
N VAL A 6 -3.69 14.38 -1.08
CA VAL A 6 -2.75 14.62 -2.19
C VAL A 6 -1.44 15.23 -1.68
N MET A 7 -1.53 16.30 -0.88
CA MET A 7 -0.36 17.01 -0.36
C MET A 7 0.40 16.16 0.66
N SER A 8 -0.31 15.44 1.53
CA SER A 8 0.31 14.51 2.47
C SER A 8 1.06 13.39 1.75
N PHE A 9 0.49 12.81 0.69
CA PHE A 9 1.15 11.80 -0.11
C PHE A 9 2.37 12.35 -0.87
N ALA A 10 2.27 13.53 -1.46
CA ALA A 10 3.41 14.17 -2.13
C ALA A 10 4.56 14.47 -1.15
N ASN A 11 4.24 14.97 0.06
CA ASN A 11 5.22 15.20 1.11
C ASN A 11 5.86 13.90 1.61
N PHE A 12 5.07 12.83 1.71
CA PHE A 12 5.56 11.50 2.04
C PHE A 12 6.59 11.00 1.02
N LEU A 13 6.27 11.05 -0.28
CA LEU A 13 7.19 10.65 -1.34
C LEU A 13 8.50 11.43 -1.28
N GLN A 14 8.41 12.75 -1.09
CA GLN A 14 9.58 13.61 -0.95
C GLN A 14 10.44 13.22 0.27
N LYS A 15 9.82 13.04 1.44
CA LYS A 15 10.52 12.71 2.70
C LYS A 15 11.25 11.38 2.62
N GLN A 16 10.65 10.39 1.97
CA GLN A 16 11.21 9.05 1.83
C GLN A 16 12.13 8.88 0.62
N SER A 17 12.24 9.91 -0.23
CA SER A 17 12.93 9.84 -1.53
C SER A 17 12.37 8.71 -2.42
N PHE A 18 11.05 8.54 -2.42
CA PHE A 18 10.34 7.58 -3.27
C PHE A 18 9.84 8.26 -4.56
N SER A 19 9.67 7.47 -5.61
CA SER A 19 9.00 7.90 -6.85
C SER A 19 7.90 6.92 -7.23
N THR A 20 6.94 7.39 -8.01
CA THR A 20 5.78 6.60 -8.48
C THR A 20 6.13 5.64 -9.63
N THR A 21 7.42 5.48 -9.91
CA THR A 21 7.95 4.64 -10.99
C THR A 21 9.15 3.82 -10.51
N MET A 22 9.36 3.77 -9.19
CA MET A 22 10.55 3.15 -8.63
C MET A 22 10.58 1.62 -8.80
N TRP A 23 9.44 1.01 -9.14
CA TRP A 23 9.29 -0.43 -9.35
C TRP A 23 9.08 -0.82 -10.82
N ASP A 24 9.16 0.12 -11.77
CA ASP A 24 9.02 -0.13 -13.22
C ASP A 24 10.00 -1.19 -13.76
N LYS A 25 11.14 -1.37 -13.08
CA LYS A 25 12.19 -2.33 -13.45
C LYS A 25 12.18 -3.58 -12.58
N GLY A 26 11.08 -3.81 -11.85
CA GLY A 26 10.99 -4.81 -10.80
C GLY A 26 11.46 -4.29 -9.45
N TYR A 27 11.25 -5.11 -8.42
CA TYR A 27 11.51 -4.76 -7.03
C TYR A 27 11.80 -6.01 -6.20
N GLY A 28 12.55 -5.85 -5.11
CA GLY A 28 12.86 -6.93 -4.17
C GLY A 28 11.97 -6.96 -2.92
N PRO A 29 11.95 -8.07 -2.16
CA PRO A 29 11.19 -8.18 -0.91
C PRO A 29 11.56 -7.10 0.12
N ASP A 30 12.84 -6.75 0.25
CA ASP A 30 13.30 -5.72 1.19
C ASP A 30 12.77 -4.32 0.82
N GLU A 31 12.69 -4.03 -0.47
CA GLU A 31 12.15 -2.75 -0.96
C GLU A 31 10.65 -2.65 -0.71
N VAL A 32 9.91 -3.75 -0.95
CA VAL A 32 8.47 -3.84 -0.65
C VAL A 32 8.21 -3.63 0.83
N ASN A 33 8.93 -4.36 1.69
CA ASN A 33 8.77 -4.28 3.14
C ASN A 33 9.07 -2.86 3.64
N LYS A 34 10.11 -2.22 3.10
CA LYS A 34 10.43 -0.83 3.42
C LYS A 34 9.29 0.11 3.01
N VAL A 35 8.83 0.06 1.76
CA VAL A 35 7.77 0.95 1.26
C VAL A 35 6.48 0.73 2.03
N CYS A 36 6.01 -0.51 2.17
CA CYS A 36 4.81 -0.85 2.92
C CYS A 36 4.90 -0.41 4.39
N GLY A 37 6.05 -0.60 5.02
CA GLY A 37 6.30 -0.17 6.40
C GLY A 37 6.29 1.36 6.57
N GLU A 38 6.90 2.10 5.65
CA GLU A 38 6.88 3.57 5.66
C GLU A 38 5.47 4.11 5.37
N MET A 39 4.74 3.55 4.41
CA MET A 39 3.35 3.94 4.11
C MET A 39 2.42 3.66 5.29
N THR A 40 2.59 2.52 5.96
CA THR A 40 1.81 2.15 7.14
C THR A 40 2.06 3.15 8.27
N ARG A 41 3.34 3.46 8.55
CA ARG A 41 3.70 4.48 9.53
C ARG A 41 3.13 5.85 9.18
N PHE A 42 3.20 6.25 7.92
CA PHE A 42 2.61 7.50 7.43
C PHE A 42 1.11 7.56 7.69
N MET A 43 0.33 6.56 7.27
CA MET A 43 -1.13 6.54 7.49
C MET A 43 -1.51 6.55 8.96
N GLN A 44 -0.82 5.75 9.78
CA GLN A 44 -1.12 5.67 11.22
C GLN A 44 -0.74 6.96 11.94
N ALA A 45 0.44 7.51 11.69
CA ALA A 45 0.95 8.68 12.42
C ALA A 45 0.36 10.00 11.94
N GLU A 46 0.17 10.18 10.63
CA GLU A 46 -0.27 11.46 10.06
C GLU A 46 -1.79 11.53 9.85
N LEU A 47 -2.43 10.39 9.58
CA LEU A 47 -3.85 10.34 9.23
C LEU A 47 -4.70 9.65 10.30
N GLY A 48 -4.09 9.00 11.30
CA GLY A 48 -4.80 8.36 12.40
C GLY A 48 -5.62 7.14 11.98
N ILE A 49 -5.26 6.52 10.85
CA ILE A 49 -6.01 5.42 10.26
C ILE A 49 -5.36 4.09 10.67
N PRO A 50 -6.13 3.13 11.23
CA PRO A 50 -5.60 1.83 11.61
C PRO A 50 -5.27 0.97 10.37
N GLY A 51 -4.64 -0.18 10.56
CA GLY A 51 -4.32 -1.09 9.46
C GLY A 51 -2.93 -0.85 8.86
N GLU A 52 -2.66 -1.51 7.74
CA GLU A 52 -1.33 -1.56 7.13
C GLU A 52 -1.38 -1.75 5.62
N PHE A 53 -0.31 -1.40 4.94
CA PHE A 53 -0.12 -1.76 3.54
C PHE A 53 0.64 -3.06 3.42
N ILE A 54 0.21 -3.89 2.48
CA ILE A 54 0.86 -5.13 2.10
C ILE A 54 0.87 -5.23 0.57
N VAL A 55 1.82 -5.99 0.05
CA VAL A 55 1.74 -6.47 -1.34
C VAL A 55 1.22 -7.91 -1.30
N LEU A 56 0.23 -8.19 -2.14
CA LEU A 56 -0.34 -9.50 -2.36
C LEU A 56 0.26 -10.07 -3.66
N TRP A 57 0.84 -11.26 -3.60
CA TRP A 57 1.32 -11.96 -4.80
C TRP A 57 0.35 -13.04 -5.21
N ALA A 58 0.15 -13.20 -6.52
CA ALA A 58 -0.78 -14.18 -7.09
C ALA A 58 -0.38 -15.64 -6.78
N GLU A 59 0.92 -15.93 -6.66
CA GLU A 59 1.44 -17.28 -6.41
C GLU A 59 2.59 -17.28 -5.39
N SER A 60 2.59 -18.28 -4.51
CA SER A 60 3.64 -18.54 -3.52
C SER A 60 4.13 -19.98 -3.69
N ASP A 61 5.42 -20.14 -3.98
CA ASP A 61 6.13 -21.42 -3.83
C ASP A 61 7.09 -21.30 -2.64
N GLY A 62 6.53 -21.45 -1.43
CA GLY A 62 7.26 -21.27 -0.19
C GLY A 62 7.68 -19.82 0.05
N ILE A 63 8.98 -19.53 -0.05
CA ILE A 63 9.56 -18.20 0.23
C ILE A 63 9.64 -17.34 -1.03
N ILE A 64 9.38 -17.91 -2.21
CA ILE A 64 9.55 -17.21 -3.47
C ILE A 64 8.19 -16.80 -4.01
N PHE A 65 8.08 -15.50 -4.30
CA PHE A 65 6.90 -14.89 -4.91
C PHE A 65 7.14 -14.74 -6.41
N TYR A 66 6.20 -15.22 -7.21
CA TYR A 66 6.21 -15.10 -8.67
C TYR A 66 4.83 -14.62 -9.15
N GLY A 67 4.81 -13.83 -10.23
CA GLY A 67 3.58 -13.39 -10.89
C GLY A 67 3.14 -11.96 -10.55
N ASP A 68 1.89 -11.66 -10.88
CA ASP A 68 1.28 -10.35 -10.66
C ASP A 68 1.18 -10.03 -9.17
N SER A 69 1.43 -8.77 -8.84
CA SER A 69 1.47 -8.28 -7.48
C SER A 69 0.55 -7.09 -7.31
N GLU A 70 -0.27 -7.13 -6.28
CA GLU A 70 -1.25 -6.09 -5.99
C GLU A 70 -0.89 -5.37 -4.70
N LEU A 71 -1.02 -4.04 -4.69
CA LEU A 71 -0.96 -3.29 -3.44
C LEU A 71 -2.31 -3.45 -2.74
N ALA A 72 -2.28 -3.72 -1.43
CA ALA A 72 -3.48 -3.79 -0.65
C ALA A 72 -3.34 -3.06 0.70
N TYR A 73 -4.46 -2.52 1.16
CA TYR A 73 -4.61 -2.00 2.51
C TYR A 73 -5.38 -3.00 3.36
N ALA A 74 -4.73 -3.53 4.39
CA ALA A 74 -5.28 -4.55 5.27
C ALA A 74 -5.76 -3.96 6.61
N VAL A 75 -7.01 -4.21 6.96
CA VAL A 75 -7.63 -3.78 8.22
C VAL A 75 -8.78 -4.73 8.59
N ASN A 76 -8.89 -5.10 9.87
CA ASN A 76 -9.96 -5.98 10.38
C ASN A 76 -10.12 -7.28 9.56
N GLU A 77 -9.02 -7.99 9.30
CA GLU A 77 -8.98 -9.26 8.53
C GLU A 77 -9.43 -9.17 7.06
N ARG A 78 -9.59 -7.94 6.55
CA ARG A 78 -9.90 -7.67 5.14
C ARG A 78 -8.73 -6.96 4.48
N ALA A 79 -8.47 -7.29 3.22
CA ALA A 79 -7.58 -6.53 2.35
C ALA A 79 -8.41 -5.80 1.30
N TYR A 80 -8.11 -4.54 1.04
CA TYR A 80 -8.70 -3.76 -0.03
C TYR A 80 -7.63 -3.50 -1.09
N LEU A 81 -7.87 -3.91 -2.33
CA LEU A 81 -6.93 -3.67 -3.42
C LEU A 81 -6.87 -2.17 -3.73
N LEU A 82 -5.66 -1.70 -3.97
CA LEU A 82 -5.35 -0.31 -4.29
C LEU A 82 -4.56 -0.28 -5.60
N PRO A 83 -4.78 0.72 -6.47
CA PRO A 83 -3.86 1.01 -7.56
C PRO A 83 -2.44 1.16 -7.00
N ASN A 84 -1.46 0.52 -7.63
CA ASN A 84 -0.10 0.52 -7.15
C ASN A 84 0.64 1.72 -7.74
N PRO A 85 0.86 2.80 -6.97
CA PRO A 85 1.42 4.02 -7.52
C PRO A 85 2.91 3.87 -7.86
N TYR A 86 3.56 2.73 -7.59
CA TYR A 86 5.00 2.53 -7.77
C TYR A 86 5.37 1.71 -9.02
N ILE A 87 4.41 0.92 -9.54
CA ILE A 87 4.56 0.08 -10.75
C ILE A 87 3.73 0.65 -11.90
N GLU A 88 2.50 1.06 -11.61
CA GLU A 88 1.53 1.46 -12.63
C GLU A 88 1.68 2.95 -12.99
N GLY A 89 2.44 3.70 -12.19
CA GLY A 89 2.48 5.16 -12.25
C GLY A 89 1.16 5.84 -11.86
N ASP A 90 0.14 5.07 -11.44
CA ASP A 90 -1.20 5.58 -11.16
C ASP A 90 -1.30 6.21 -9.76
N SER A 91 -0.76 7.43 -9.67
CA SER A 91 -0.79 8.24 -8.46
C SER A 91 -2.18 8.78 -8.15
N GLU A 92 -3.00 9.03 -9.18
CA GLU A 92 -4.35 9.58 -9.03
C GLU A 92 -5.31 8.54 -8.49
N GLY A 93 -5.28 7.32 -9.04
CA GLY A 93 -6.04 6.17 -8.56
C GLY A 93 -5.69 5.83 -7.13
N PHE A 94 -4.39 5.80 -6.79
CA PHE A 94 -3.93 5.54 -5.43
C PHE A 94 -4.44 6.62 -4.45
N VAL A 95 -4.30 7.90 -4.78
CA VAL A 95 -4.77 8.99 -3.91
C VAL A 95 -6.29 8.99 -3.77
N SER A 96 -7.02 8.67 -4.83
CA SER A 96 -8.47 8.48 -4.79
C SER A 96 -8.86 7.35 -3.82
N ALA A 97 -8.13 6.23 -3.84
CA ALA A 97 -8.35 5.14 -2.91
C ALA A 97 -8.01 5.53 -1.47
N LEU A 98 -6.93 6.27 -1.22
CA LEU A 98 -6.62 6.82 0.10
C LEU A 98 -7.72 7.76 0.61
N LEU A 99 -8.28 8.61 -0.25
CA LEU A 99 -9.39 9.49 0.11
C LEU A 99 -10.64 8.70 0.53
N LYS A 100 -10.93 7.59 -0.14
CA LYS A 100 -12.03 6.69 0.27
C LYS A 100 -11.78 6.08 1.64
N ILE A 101 -10.55 5.63 1.91
CA ILE A 101 -10.17 5.09 3.23
C ILE A 101 -10.32 6.16 4.31
N THR A 102 -9.74 7.35 4.10
CA THR A 102 -9.77 8.45 5.09
C THR A 102 -11.17 8.99 5.34
N SER A 103 -12.08 8.84 4.37
CA SER A 103 -13.48 9.27 4.47
C SER A 103 -14.42 8.18 4.99
N GLY A 104 -13.91 6.99 5.35
CA GLY A 104 -14.73 5.86 5.81
C GLY A 104 -15.54 5.17 4.71
N LEU A 105 -15.24 5.44 3.43
CA LEU A 105 -15.88 4.88 2.24
C LEU A 105 -15.12 3.66 1.69
N GLN A 106 -14.34 2.99 2.53
CA GLN A 106 -13.53 1.82 2.18
C GLN A 106 -14.35 0.66 1.58
N ALA A 107 -15.65 0.57 1.86
CA ALA A 107 -16.55 -0.42 1.25
C ALA A 107 -16.74 -0.24 -0.27
N GLU A 108 -16.32 0.90 -0.83
CA GLU A 108 -16.30 1.14 -2.27
C GLU A 108 -15.01 0.65 -2.94
N LEU A 109 -14.04 0.16 -2.18
CA LEU A 109 -12.85 -0.49 -2.68
C LEU A 109 -13.12 -1.97 -2.91
N TYR A 110 -12.37 -2.60 -3.82
CA TYR A 110 -12.48 -4.03 -4.06
C TYR A 110 -11.88 -4.80 -2.87
N ASP A 111 -12.72 -5.57 -2.17
CA ASP A 111 -12.30 -6.34 -1.00
C ASP A 111 -11.88 -7.78 -1.35
N VAL A 112 -10.84 -8.25 -0.67
CA VAL A 112 -10.29 -9.59 -0.81
C VAL A 112 -10.16 -10.20 0.59
N PRO A 113 -10.72 -11.39 0.83
CA PRO A 113 -10.55 -12.08 2.09
C PRO A 113 -9.09 -12.55 2.24
N ILE A 114 -8.46 -12.23 3.36
CA ILE A 114 -7.11 -12.71 3.67
C ILE A 114 -7.22 -14.14 4.18
N LYS A 115 -6.98 -15.13 3.30
CA LYS A 115 -7.04 -16.56 3.69
C LYS A 115 -5.81 -16.99 4.48
N HIS A 116 -4.64 -16.54 4.05
CA HIS A 116 -3.36 -16.81 4.70
C HIS A 116 -2.49 -15.57 4.60
N ARG A 117 -1.83 -15.23 5.71
CA ARG A 117 -0.94 -14.09 5.80
C ARG A 117 0.50 -14.59 5.82
N VAL A 118 1.20 -14.47 4.71
CA VAL A 118 2.65 -14.72 4.65
C VAL A 118 3.34 -13.39 4.98
N LEU A 119 3.47 -13.09 6.27
CA LEU A 119 4.21 -11.91 6.71
C LEU A 119 5.71 -12.18 6.67
N PHE A 120 6.46 -11.29 6.01
CA PHE A 120 7.85 -11.01 6.38
C PHE A 120 7.97 -9.77 7.28
N ASN A 121 6.86 -9.17 7.73
CA ASN A 121 6.87 -8.07 8.69
C ASN A 121 7.00 -8.57 10.14
N ALA A 122 8.17 -9.09 10.49
CA ALA A 122 8.65 -9.08 11.86
C ALA A 122 9.96 -8.28 11.89
N ILE A 123 9.85 -7.02 12.31
CA ILE A 123 10.95 -6.31 12.99
C ILE A 123 10.47 -6.12 14.42
#